data_AF-A0A2T0S319-F1
#
_entry.id   AF-A0A2T0S319-F1
#
_cell.length_a   1.000
_cell.length_b   1.000
_cell.length_c   1.000
_cell.angle_alpha   90.00
_cell.angle_beta   90.00
_cell.angle_gamma   90.00
#
_symmetry.space_group_name_H-M   'P 1'
#
loop_
_entity.id
_entity.type
_entity.pdbx_description
1 polymer ?
#
loop_
_entity_poly.entity_id
_entity_poly.type
_entity_poly.pdbx_seq_one_letter_code
_entity_poly.pdbx_strand_id
1 'polypeptide(L)'
;MYLINKGVDRPPEVLGIRGMNFLMLLAGGTVGGMIFTALLIAALGLSPLYTFGAFLVSVMIGYQNLVRYSKKYGERGLIKFQARNRVPGVIMVRDAGLFRFAAQPSPLAQKRTKRSKQ
;
A
#
# COMPACT_ATOMS: atom_id res chain seq x y z
N MET A 1 -31.30 -14.21 12.65
CA MET A 1 -30.11 -13.34 12.83
C MET A 1 -28.87 -14.15 12.45
N TYR A 2 -27.98 -13.62 11.61
CA TYR A 2 -26.72 -14.28 11.29
C TYR A 2 -25.60 -13.75 12.19
N LEU A 3 -24.86 -14.65 12.83
CA LEU A 3 -23.63 -14.32 13.55
C LEU A 3 -22.55 -14.00 12.52
N ILE A 4 -22.41 -12.73 12.18
CA ILE A 4 -21.30 -12.27 11.33
C ILE A 4 -20.01 -12.40 12.16
N ASN A 5 -19.13 -13.31 11.74
CA ASN A 5 -17.80 -13.43 12.32
C ASN A 5 -16.94 -12.24 11.89
N LYS A 6 -16.86 -11.22 12.75
CA LYS A 6 -16.06 -10.01 12.51
C LYS A 6 -14.54 -10.27 12.46
N GLY A 7 -14.09 -11.50 12.71
CA GLY A 7 -12.70 -11.91 12.61
C GLY A 7 -12.18 -12.08 11.17
N VAL A 8 -13.04 -12.45 10.22
CA VAL A 8 -12.64 -12.79 8.83
C VAL A 8 -12.14 -11.59 8.03
N ASP A 9 -12.66 -10.39 8.28
CA ASP A 9 -12.26 -9.17 7.54
C ASP A 9 -11.07 -8.42 8.18
N ARG A 10 -10.46 -8.98 9.23
CA ARG A 10 -9.29 -8.36 9.87
C ARG A 10 -8.04 -8.64 9.04
N PRO A 11 -7.21 -7.61 8.75
CA PRO A 11 -5.94 -7.83 8.08
C PRO A 11 -5.03 -8.72 8.96
N PRO A 12 -4.13 -9.51 8.36
CA PRO A 12 -3.24 -10.38 9.11
C PRO A 12 -2.36 -9.56 10.07
N GLU A 13 -2.29 -9.99 11.33
CA GLU A 13 -1.44 -9.38 12.35
C GLU A 13 -0.36 -10.39 12.76
N VAL A 14 0.91 -10.09 12.45
CA VAL A 14 2.05 -10.96 12.79
C VAL A 14 3.09 -10.11 13.52
N LEU A 15 3.54 -10.58 14.69
CA LEU A 15 4.59 -9.92 15.49
C LEU A 15 4.31 -8.43 15.79
N GLY A 16 3.03 -8.04 15.89
CA GLY A 16 2.63 -6.65 16.15
C GLY A 16 2.63 -5.73 14.92
N ILE A 17 2.94 -6.27 13.73
CA ILE A 17 2.74 -5.62 12.43
C ILE A 17 1.38 -6.06 11.88
N ARG A 18 0.53 -5.08 11.61
CA ARG A 18 -0.77 -5.22 10.94
C ARG A 18 -0.65 -4.97 9.44
N GLY A 19 -1.00 -5.97 8.65
CA GLY A 19 -1.12 -5.87 7.21
C GLY A 19 0.05 -6.48 6.45
N MET A 20 -0.28 -7.08 5.31
CA MET A 20 0.65 -7.84 4.49
C MET A 20 1.70 -6.93 3.83
N ASN A 21 1.30 -5.72 3.42
CA ASN A 21 2.20 -4.74 2.80
C ASN A 21 3.42 -4.39 3.67
N PHE A 22 3.24 -4.25 4.99
CA PHE A 22 4.34 -3.95 5.90
C PHE A 22 5.24 -5.18 6.11
N LEU A 23 4.66 -6.38 6.17
CA LEU A 23 5.43 -7.61 6.30
C LEU A 23 6.32 -7.84 5.08
N MET A 24 5.80 -7.59 3.87
CA MET A 24 6.59 -7.65 2.63
C MET A 24 7.72 -6.63 2.63
N LEU A 25 7.48 -5.41 3.11
CA LEU A 25 8.52 -4.39 3.18
C LEU A 25 9.65 -4.79 4.13
N LEU A 26 9.32 -5.37 5.30
CA LEU A 26 10.31 -5.86 6.25
C LEU A 26 11.10 -7.04 5.67
N ALA A 27 10.41 -8.02 5.10
CA ALA A 27 11.04 -9.20 4.52
C ALA A 27 11.95 -8.82 3.33
N GLY A 28 11.42 -8.05 2.38
CA GLY A 28 12.17 -7.57 1.22
C GLY A 28 13.31 -6.64 1.61
N GLY A 29 13.11 -5.75 2.57
CA GLY A 29 14.18 -4.88 3.07
C GLY A 29 15.30 -5.64 3.77
N THR A 30 14.97 -6.68 4.52
CA THR A 30 15.98 -7.53 5.20
C THR A 30 16.77 -8.35 4.19
N VAL A 31 16.09 -9.05 3.27
CA VAL A 31 16.74 -9.84 2.22
C VAL A 31 17.58 -8.96 1.29
N GLY A 32 16.99 -7.85 0.82
CA GLY A 32 17.68 -6.88 -0.04
C GLY A 32 18.87 -6.22 0.65
N GLY A 33 18.74 -5.85 1.93
CA GLY A 33 19.84 -5.31 2.72
C GLY A 33 20.98 -6.31 2.93
N MET A 34 20.66 -7.60 3.06
CA MET A 34 21.65 -8.68 3.17
C MET A 34 22.44 -8.86 1.87
N ILE A 35 21.76 -8.86 0.72
CA ILE A 35 22.41 -8.87 -0.61
C ILE A 35 23.27 -7.61 -0.80
N PHE A 36 22.73 -6.45 -0.45
CA PHE A 36 23.45 -5.17 -0.54
C PHE A 36 24.73 -5.18 0.30
N THR A 37 24.66 -5.70 1.53
CA THR A 37 25.82 -5.84 2.42
C THR A 37 26.86 -6.77 1.82
N ALA A 38 26.45 -7.89 1.21
CA ALA A 38 27.35 -8.81 0.52
C ALA A 38 28.05 -8.13 -0.67
N LEU A 39 27.32 -7.36 -1.47
CA LEU A 39 27.88 -6.59 -2.59
C LEU A 39 28.87 -5.52 -2.12
N LEU A 40 28.58 -4.82 -1.03
CA LEU A 40 29.49 -3.83 -0.46
C LEU A 40 30.82 -4.46 0.00
N ILE A 41 30.75 -5.62 0.66
CA ILE A 41 31.95 -6.36 1.08
C ILE A 41 32.74 -6.80 -0.16
N ALA A 42 32.07 -7.36 -1.17
CA ALA A 42 32.72 -7.86 -2.37
C ALA A 42 33.36 -6.76 -3.24
N ALA A 43 32.70 -5.61 -3.38
CA ALA A 43 33.14 -4.52 -4.25
C ALA A 43 34.16 -3.58 -3.61
N LEU A 44 34.04 -3.33 -2.30
CA LEU A 44 34.83 -2.32 -1.59
C LEU A 44 35.83 -2.92 -0.58
N GLY A 45 35.79 -4.25 -0.37
CA GLY A 45 36.68 -4.92 0.59
C GLY A 45 36.42 -4.50 2.04
N LEU A 46 35.21 -4.03 2.36
CA LEU A 46 34.84 -3.56 3.70
C LEU A 46 34.90 -4.73 4.71
N SER A 47 35.36 -4.42 5.93
CA SER A 47 35.42 -5.41 7.00
C SER A 47 34.02 -5.94 7.35
N PRO A 48 33.79 -7.27 7.29
CA PRO A 48 32.47 -7.85 7.50
C PRO A 48 31.83 -7.46 8.83
N LEU A 49 32.62 -7.32 9.89
CA LEU A 49 32.13 -7.00 11.23
C LEU A 49 31.35 -5.67 11.25
N TYR A 50 31.90 -4.63 10.63
CA TYR A 50 31.27 -3.31 10.61
C TYR A 50 30.04 -3.29 9.69
N THR A 51 30.13 -3.91 8.51
CA THR A 51 29.04 -3.92 7.53
C THR A 51 27.84 -4.73 8.03
N PHE A 52 28.07 -5.91 8.61
CA PHE A 52 27.01 -6.71 9.24
C PHE A 52 26.46 -6.04 10.51
N GLY A 53 27.31 -5.42 11.32
CA GLY A 53 26.87 -4.65 12.48
C GLY A 53 25.92 -3.52 12.09
N ALA A 54 26.29 -2.73 11.07
CA ALA A 54 25.44 -1.68 10.52
C ALA A 54 24.12 -2.23 9.94
N PHE A 55 24.18 -3.37 9.24
CA PHE A 55 23.00 -4.05 8.72
C PHE A 55 22.02 -4.43 9.84
N LEU A 56 22.48 -5.10 10.90
CA LEU A 56 21.63 -5.52 12.02
C LEU A 56 20.98 -4.32 12.72
N VAL A 57 21.75 -3.25 12.95
CA VAL A 57 21.21 -2.01 13.54
C VAL A 57 20.13 -1.40 12.63
N SER A 58 20.36 -1.36 11.31
CA SER A 58 19.38 -0.81 10.38
C SER A 58 18.08 -1.63 10.32
N VAL A 59 18.17 -2.97 10.36
CA VAL A 59 16.99 -3.86 10.44
C VAL A 59 16.21 -3.61 11.73
N MET A 60 16.90 -3.48 12.86
CA MET A 60 16.24 -3.24 14.15
C MET A 60 15.52 -1.88 14.20
N ILE A 61 16.16 -0.82 13.71
CA ILE A 61 15.55 0.51 13.59
C ILE A 61 14.37 0.47 12.61
N GLY A 62 14.54 -0.19 11.47
CA GLY A 62 13.50 -0.38 10.46
C GLY A 62 12.27 -1.07 11.03
N TYR A 63 12.47 -2.19 11.74
CA TYR A 63 11.40 -2.93 12.41
C TYR A 63 10.61 -2.06 13.39
N GLN A 64 11.29 -1.33 14.29
CA GLN A 64 10.63 -0.47 15.27
C GLN A 64 9.78 0.61 14.60
N ASN A 65 10.32 1.26 13.55
CA ASN A 65 9.57 2.23 12.78
C ASN A 65 8.36 1.59 12.10
N LEU A 66 8.54 0.42 11.51
CA LEU A 66 7.48 -0.27 10.79
C LEU A 66 6.33 -0.69 11.70
N VAL A 67 6.63 -1.18 12.90
CA VAL A 67 5.61 -1.48 13.93
C VAL A 67 4.84 -0.22 14.31
N ARG A 68 5.52 0.92 14.51
CA ARG A 68 4.87 2.20 14.81
C ARG A 68 3.96 2.66 13.68
N TYR A 69 4.45 2.63 12.44
CA TYR A 69 3.68 3.00 11.24
C TYR A 69 2.49 2.08 11.02
N SER A 70 2.69 0.77 11.18
CA SER A 70 1.66 -0.24 11.02
C SER A 70 0.54 -0.08 12.05
N LYS A 71 0.87 0.23 13.32
CA LYS A 71 -0.13 0.56 14.34
C LYS A 71 -0.89 1.86 14.04
N LYS A 72 -0.19 2.88 13.51
CA LYS A 72 -0.78 4.20 13.24
C LYS A 72 -1.72 4.20 12.04
N TYR A 73 -1.34 3.56 10.95
CA TYR A 73 -2.08 3.64 9.68
C TYR A 73 -2.81 2.33 9.33
N GLY A 74 -2.30 1.18 9.75
CA GLY A 74 -2.76 -0.12 9.27
C GLY A 74 -2.68 -0.25 7.73
N GLU A 75 -3.13 -1.39 7.20
CA GLU A 75 -3.06 -1.66 5.75
C GLU A 75 -3.95 -0.73 4.94
N ARG A 76 -5.23 -0.64 5.32
CA ARG A 76 -6.23 0.17 4.61
C ARG A 76 -6.00 1.67 4.80
N GLY A 77 -5.50 2.11 5.96
CA GLY A 77 -5.27 3.52 6.22
C GLY A 77 -4.02 4.07 5.54
N LEU A 78 -2.97 3.26 5.37
CA LEU A 78 -1.80 3.66 4.59
C LEU A 78 -2.17 3.92 3.12
N ILE A 79 -2.94 3.02 2.52
CA ILE A 79 -3.40 3.17 1.13
C ILE A 79 -4.27 4.42 0.98
N LYS A 80 -5.19 4.68 1.92
CA LYS A 80 -6.00 5.92 1.92
C LYS A 80 -5.15 7.18 2.07
N PHE A 81 -4.13 7.14 2.92
CA PHE A 81 -3.21 8.26 3.11
C PHE A 81 -2.42 8.55 1.83
N GLN A 82 -1.87 7.52 1.19
CA GLN A 82 -1.17 7.66 -0.09
C GLN A 82 -2.10 8.14 -1.21
N ALA A 83 -3.33 7.62 -1.27
CA ALA A 83 -4.32 8.05 -2.24
C ALA A 83 -4.62 9.54 -2.07
N ARG A 84 -4.80 10.02 -0.83
CA ARG A 84 -5.05 11.44 -0.56
C ARG A 84 -3.92 12.35 -1.05
N ASN A 85 -2.67 11.91 -0.94
CA ASN A 85 -1.52 12.66 -1.47
C ASN A 85 -1.45 12.67 -3.00
N ARG A 86 -2.12 11.74 -3.69
CA ARG A 86 -2.18 11.67 -5.17
C ARG A 86 -3.36 12.43 -5.76
N VAL A 87 -4.30 12.90 -4.94
CA VAL A 87 -5.45 13.68 -5.42
C VAL A 87 -4.99 15.11 -5.73
N PRO A 88 -5.21 15.62 -6.96
CA PRO A 88 -4.89 17.00 -7.29
C PRO A 88 -5.76 17.95 -6.46
N GLY A 89 -5.16 19.03 -5.95
CA GLY A 89 -5.88 20.02 -5.12
C GLY A 89 -7.01 20.74 -5.87
N VAL A 90 -6.90 20.84 -7.19
CA VAL A 90 -7.92 21.42 -8.06
C VAL A 90 -8.07 20.56 -9.31
N ILE A 91 -9.31 20.24 -9.65
CA ILE A 91 -9.67 19.62 -10.94
C ILE A 91 -10.20 20.74 -11.83
N MET A 92 -9.39 21.20 -12.78
CA MET A 92 -9.79 22.24 -13.73
C MET A 92 -10.35 21.58 -14.99
N VAL A 93 -11.64 21.79 -15.26
CA VAL A 93 -12.30 21.34 -16.50
C VAL A 93 -12.41 22.55 -17.42
N ARG A 94 -11.76 22.50 -18.58
CA ARG A 94 -11.72 23.60 -19.55
C ARG A 94 -12.72 23.46 -20.69
N ASP A 95 -13.32 22.27 -20.83
CA ASP A 95 -14.22 21.94 -21.93
C ASP A 95 -15.61 21.57 -21.41
N ALA A 96 -16.64 22.19 -21.99
CA ALA A 96 -18.04 21.98 -21.59
C ALA A 96 -18.63 20.65 -22.11
N GLY A 97 -17.97 20.00 -23.07
CA GLY A 97 -18.36 18.72 -23.65
C GLY A 97 -18.37 17.57 -22.63
N LEU A 98 -17.51 17.63 -21.61
CA LEU A 98 -17.50 16.65 -20.51
C LEU A 98 -18.85 16.60 -19.78
N PHE A 99 -19.48 17.75 -19.54
CA PHE A 99 -20.79 17.83 -18.89
C PHE A 99 -21.90 17.34 -19.81
N ARG A 100 -21.78 17.52 -21.13
CA ARG A 100 -22.73 16.98 -22.11
C ARG A 100 -22.65 15.45 -22.17
N PHE A 101 -21.45 14.88 -22.05
CA PHE A 101 -21.26 13.43 -21.95
C PHE A 101 -21.86 12.88 -20.64
N ALA A 102 -21.63 13.55 -19.51
CA ALA A 102 -22.19 13.17 -18.22
C ALA A 102 -23.73 13.29 -18.17
N ALA A 103 -24.31 14.24 -18.90
CA ALA A 103 -25.76 14.44 -18.99
C ALA A 103 -26.45 13.41 -19.91
N GLN A 104 -25.71 12.69 -20.76
CA GLN A 104 -26.29 11.66 -21.60
C GLN A 104 -26.63 10.40 -20.77
N PRO A 105 -27.84 9.83 -20.95
CA PRO A 105 -28.19 8.59 -20.26
C PRO A 105 -27.25 7.48 -20.75
N SER A 106 -26.64 6.78 -19.80
CA SER A 106 -25.68 5.72 -20.09
C SER A 106 -26.27 4.69 -21.07
N PRO A 107 -25.45 4.06 -21.94
CA PRO A 107 -25.94 3.08 -22.91
C PRO A 107 -26.73 1.93 -22.25
N LEU A 108 -26.42 1.62 -20.99
CA LEU A 108 -27.12 0.63 -20.17
C LEU A 108 -28.51 1.10 -19.74
N ALA A 109 -28.68 2.39 -19.40
CA ALA A 109 -29.98 2.97 -19.07
C ALA A 109 -30.92 2.97 -20.29
N GLN A 110 -30.39 3.25 -21.48
CA GLN A 110 -31.17 3.22 -22.73
C GLN A 110 -31.61 1.80 -23.12
N LYS A 111 -30.79 0.78 -22.83
CA LYS A 111 -31.14 -0.62 -23.09
C LYS A 111 -32.28 -1.09 -22.17
N ARG A 112 -32.29 -0.65 -20.90
CA ARG A 112 -33.36 -0.98 -19.93
C ARG A 112 -34.72 -0.39 -20.32
N THR A 113 -34.76 0.87 -20.77
CA THR A 113 -36.01 1.51 -21.19
C THR A 113 -36.56 0.94 -22.51
N LYS A 114 -35.70 0.45 -23.40
CA LYS A 114 -36.14 -0.30 -24.59
C LYS A 114 -36.64 -1.70 -24.25
N ARG A 115 -36.05 -2.37 -23.25
CA ARG A 115 -36.47 -3.72 -22.81
C ARG A 115 -37.77 -3.74 -22.00
N SER A 116 -38.17 -2.63 -21.38
CA SER A 116 -39.46 -2.54 -20.66
C SER A 116 -40.61 -2.02 -21.54
N LYS A 117 -40.32 -1.65 -22.80
CA LYS A 117 -41.31 -1.23 -23.81
C LYS A 117 -41.58 -2.31 -24.86
N GLN A 118 -40.90 -3.46 -24.76
CA GLN A 118 -41.24 -4.72 -25.42
C GLN A 118 -41.93 -5.61 -24.40
#